data_AF-A0A1A6C1V6-F1
#
_entry.id   AF-A0A1A6C1V6-F1
#
_cell.length_a   1.000
_cell.length_b   1.000
_cell.length_c   1.000
_cell.angle_alpha   90.00
_cell.angle_beta   90.00
_cell.angle_gamma   90.00
#
_symmetry.space_group_name_H-M   'P 1'
#
loop_
_entity.id
_entity.type
_entity.pdbx_description
1 polymer ?
#
loop_
_entity_poly.entity_id
_entity_poly.type
_entity_poly.pdbx_seq_one_letter_code
_entity_poly.pdbx_strand_id
1 'polypeptide(L)'
;MFYTLAGLLNAGLVLLSLFGIGAQIRTIWRRKSAPAGGAPTAQLSLNQFSASFLSYYAVFVYGYSIQPFNPYLVWSRLIAALLVLVILFEIWRDRRSRPATAVVTIALAAMAAGLAGLAWGGHLSDQGRHLSTALILANAVILAQGGLHQIRVILRAGDTGAVNLRMNQLVLAMHLSTLLFVSAMGLASGWPLLVLALSGGTAKAVVLYLFRWIRTSETARARRRGNGTELLQ
;
A
#
# COMPACT_ATOMS: atom_id res chain seq x y z
N MET A 1 7.63 -27.14 -4.72
CA MET A 1 8.64 -26.46 -3.87
C MET A 1 8.80 -24.98 -4.20
N PHE A 2 9.10 -24.61 -5.46
CA PHE A 2 9.27 -23.21 -5.86
C PHE A 2 8.04 -22.32 -5.57
N TYR A 3 6.83 -22.78 -5.92
CA TYR A 3 5.57 -22.09 -5.62
C TYR A 3 5.39 -21.78 -4.13
N THR A 4 5.59 -22.78 -3.27
CA THR A 4 5.52 -22.66 -1.80
C THR A 4 6.52 -21.63 -1.28
N LEU A 5 7.77 -21.68 -1.75
CA LEU A 5 8.82 -20.74 -1.31
C LEU A 5 8.53 -19.31 -1.75
N ALA A 6 8.15 -19.11 -3.00
CA ALA A 6 7.79 -17.79 -3.52
C ALA A 6 6.55 -17.21 -2.81
N GLY A 7 5.55 -18.05 -2.53
CA GLY A 7 4.35 -17.70 -1.78
C GLY A 7 4.65 -17.31 -0.33
N LEU A 8 5.46 -18.10 0.37
CA LEU A 8 5.90 -17.80 1.74
C LEU A 8 6.74 -16.53 1.83
N LEU A 9 7.69 -16.34 0.91
CA LEU A 9 8.51 -15.14 0.85
C LEU A 9 7.63 -13.90 0.65
N ASN A 10 6.68 -13.97 -0.28
CA ASN A 10 5.77 -12.88 -0.56
C ASN A 10 4.84 -12.57 0.61
N ALA A 11 4.23 -13.59 1.20
CA ALA A 11 3.41 -13.45 2.41
C ALA A 11 4.23 -12.87 3.57
N GLY A 12 5.46 -13.38 3.78
CA GLY A 12 6.38 -12.91 4.81
C GLY A 12 6.75 -11.43 4.65
N LEU A 13 7.05 -10.98 3.43
CA LEU A 13 7.34 -9.56 3.16
C LEU A 13 6.12 -8.66 3.34
N VAL A 14 4.92 -9.12 2.98
CA VAL A 14 3.67 -8.41 3.28
C VAL A 14 3.50 -8.29 4.79
N LEU A 15 3.62 -9.38 5.55
CA LEU A 15 3.50 -9.35 7.01
C LEU A 15 4.59 -8.50 7.67
N LEU A 16 5.83 -8.52 7.16
CA LEU A 16 6.90 -7.65 7.63
C LEU A 16 6.58 -6.18 7.39
N SER A 17 5.96 -5.84 6.27
CA SER A 17 5.48 -4.48 6.01
C SER A 17 4.42 -4.04 7.04
N LEU A 18 3.62 -4.98 7.56
CA LEU A 18 2.66 -4.72 8.64
C LEU A 18 3.33 -4.39 9.97
N PHE A 19 4.52 -4.93 10.26
CA PHE A 19 5.26 -4.56 11.47
C PHE A 19 5.62 -3.06 11.45
N GLY A 20 6.01 -2.54 10.28
CA GLY A 20 6.24 -1.10 10.08
C GLY A 20 4.98 -0.26 10.30
N ILE A 21 3.82 -0.78 9.92
CA ILE A 21 2.51 -0.14 10.14
C ILE A 21 2.09 -0.22 11.62
N GLY A 22 2.28 -1.36 12.29
CA GLY A 22 1.99 -1.54 13.72
C GLY A 22 2.84 -0.64 14.62
N ALA A 23 4.09 -0.40 14.25
CA ALA A 23 4.95 0.58 14.92
C ALA A 23 4.40 2.02 14.81
N GLN A 24 3.74 2.36 13.71
CA GLN A 24 3.06 3.65 13.56
C GLN A 24 1.85 3.74 14.50
N ILE A 25 1.06 2.67 14.62
CA ILE A 25 -0.07 2.59 15.57
C ILE A 25 0.40 2.84 17.01
N ARG A 26 1.47 2.16 17.45
CA ARG A 26 2.02 2.36 18.79
C ARG A 26 2.48 3.80 19.01
N THR A 27 3.01 4.45 17.98
CA THR A 27 3.41 5.87 18.03
C THR A 27 2.20 6.79 18.16
N ILE A 28 1.09 6.51 17.46
CA ILE A 28 -0.17 7.24 17.58
C ILE A 28 -0.71 7.11 19.01
N TRP A 29 -0.77 5.89 19.56
CA TRP A 29 -1.26 5.65 20.92
C TRP A 29 -0.40 6.31 22.00
N ARG A 30 0.93 6.31 21.81
CA ARG A 30 1.85 7.04 22.69
C ARG A 30 1.59 8.55 22.67
N ARG A 31 1.32 9.13 21.49
CA ARG A 31 0.95 10.56 21.36
C ARG A 31 -0.43 10.88 21.93
N LYS A 32 -1.38 9.94 21.89
CA LYS A 32 -2.67 10.06 22.62
C LYS A 32 -2.49 10.12 24.14
N SER A 33 -1.48 9.44 24.67
CA SER A 33 -1.24 9.32 26.12
C SER A 33 -0.50 10.54 26.72
N ALA A 34 0.12 11.38 25.89
CA ALA A 34 0.80 12.61 26.30
C ALA A 34 0.52 13.73 25.25
N PRO A 35 -0.60 14.47 25.39
CA PRO A 35 -1.04 15.43 24.40
C PRO A 35 -0.16 16.70 24.43
N ALA A 36 0.92 16.70 23.65
CA ALA A 36 1.64 17.90 23.28
C ALA A 36 1.00 18.51 22.02
N GLY A 37 -0.13 19.21 22.20
CA GLY A 37 -0.71 20.15 21.24
C GLY A 37 -0.95 19.63 19.80
N GLY A 38 -1.96 18.79 19.59
CA GLY A 38 -2.48 18.48 18.25
C GLY A 38 -3.18 17.11 18.14
N ALA A 39 -4.02 16.94 17.11
CA ALA A 39 -4.68 15.65 16.83
C ALA A 39 -3.60 14.57 16.51
N PRO A 40 -3.51 13.47 17.27
CA PRO A 40 -2.46 12.45 17.14
C PRO A 40 -2.34 11.84 15.74
N THR A 41 -3.40 11.85 14.94
CA THR A 41 -3.41 11.35 13.57
C THR A 41 -3.21 12.43 12.50
N ALA A 42 -2.99 13.71 12.84
CA ALA A 42 -2.95 14.81 11.86
C ALA A 42 -1.93 14.60 10.72
N GLN A 43 -0.81 13.93 11.00
CA GLN A 43 0.23 13.63 10.01
C GLN A 43 -0.04 12.39 9.14
N LEU A 44 -1.05 11.57 9.46
CA LEU A 44 -1.39 10.37 8.70
C LEU A 44 -2.23 10.72 7.47
N SER A 45 -1.84 10.21 6.31
CA SER A 45 -2.61 10.46 5.08
C SER A 45 -3.76 9.47 4.98
N LEU A 46 -5.00 9.96 5.13
CA LEU A 46 -6.22 9.17 4.91
C LEU A 46 -6.17 8.49 3.53
N ASN A 47 -5.82 9.24 2.48
CA ASN A 47 -5.74 8.71 1.12
C ASN A 47 -4.70 7.60 0.98
N GLN A 48 -3.56 7.70 1.66
CA GLN A 48 -2.53 6.67 1.62
C GLN A 48 -3.03 5.37 2.27
N PHE A 49 -3.66 5.46 3.45
CA PHE A 49 -4.20 4.27 4.12
C PHE A 49 -5.40 3.69 3.37
N SER A 50 -6.27 4.50 2.77
CA SER A 50 -7.36 4.03 1.93
C SER A 50 -6.85 3.27 0.70
N ALA A 51 -5.83 3.79 0.02
CA ALA A 51 -5.21 3.12 -1.12
C ALA A 51 -4.52 1.81 -0.70
N SER A 52 -3.84 1.78 0.45
CA SER A 52 -3.27 0.56 1.00
C SER A 52 -4.34 -0.47 1.37
N PHE A 53 -5.44 -0.06 1.99
CA PHE A 53 -6.58 -0.94 2.28
C PHE A 53 -7.12 -1.56 0.99
N LEU A 54 -7.40 -0.74 -0.02
CA LEU A 54 -7.91 -1.21 -1.31
C LEU A 54 -6.94 -2.18 -1.98
N SER A 55 -5.63 -1.94 -1.88
CA SER A 55 -4.59 -2.84 -2.39
C SER A 55 -4.65 -4.23 -1.73
N TYR A 56 -4.67 -4.27 -0.40
CA TYR A 56 -4.73 -5.54 0.31
C TYR A 56 -6.07 -6.25 0.08
N TYR A 57 -7.18 -5.51 0.13
CA TYR A 57 -8.52 -6.02 -0.13
C TYR A 57 -8.64 -6.63 -1.53
N ALA A 58 -8.20 -5.93 -2.59
CA ALA A 58 -8.29 -6.42 -3.96
C ALA A 58 -7.53 -7.74 -4.15
N VAL A 59 -6.32 -7.84 -3.59
CA VAL A 59 -5.50 -9.07 -3.68
C VAL A 59 -6.05 -10.19 -2.80
N PHE A 60 -6.66 -9.87 -1.65
CA PHE A 60 -7.39 -10.84 -0.81
C PHE A 60 -8.55 -11.47 -1.58
N VAL A 61 -9.43 -10.64 -2.16
CA VAL A 61 -10.59 -11.10 -2.93
C VAL A 61 -10.14 -11.92 -4.15
N TYR A 62 -9.09 -11.46 -4.83
CA TYR A 62 -8.50 -12.19 -5.93
C TYR A 62 -7.99 -13.58 -5.51
N GLY A 63 -7.30 -13.67 -4.38
CA GLY A 63 -6.69 -14.90 -3.90
C GLY A 63 -7.69 -16.04 -3.67
N TYR A 64 -8.91 -15.74 -3.22
CA TYR A 64 -9.95 -16.75 -3.07
C TYR A 64 -10.82 -16.92 -4.32
N SER A 65 -10.82 -15.94 -5.23
CA SER A 65 -11.62 -15.99 -6.47
C SER A 65 -10.94 -16.79 -7.59
N ILE A 66 -9.62 -16.94 -7.55
CA ILE A 66 -8.90 -17.79 -8.50
C ILE A 66 -8.97 -19.26 -8.12
N GLN A 67 -8.97 -20.13 -9.14
CA GLN A 67 -8.86 -21.57 -8.96
C GLN A 67 -7.47 -22.06 -9.41
N PRO A 68 -6.77 -22.86 -8.59
CA PRO A 68 -7.13 -23.24 -7.23
C PRO A 68 -6.99 -22.07 -6.24
N PHE A 69 -7.71 -22.16 -5.11
CA PHE A 69 -7.63 -21.22 -4.00
C PHE A 69 -6.17 -20.95 -3.57
N ASN A 70 -5.79 -19.68 -3.43
CA ASN A 70 -4.40 -19.29 -3.14
C ASN A 70 -4.23 -18.81 -1.68
N PRO A 71 -3.79 -19.68 -0.75
CA PRO A 71 -3.70 -19.34 0.68
C PRO A 71 -2.67 -18.24 0.97
N TYR A 72 -1.60 -18.14 0.17
CA TYR A 72 -0.55 -17.15 0.38
C TYR A 72 -1.05 -15.73 0.12
N LEU A 73 -1.96 -15.55 -0.84
CA LEU A 73 -2.61 -14.26 -1.09
C LEU A 73 -3.70 -13.99 -0.07
N VAL A 74 -4.58 -14.95 0.21
CA VAL A 74 -5.76 -14.71 1.03
C VAL A 74 -5.38 -14.31 2.46
N TRP A 75 -4.62 -15.15 3.16
CA TRP A 75 -4.42 -14.96 4.60
C TRP A 75 -3.52 -13.77 4.92
N SER A 76 -2.42 -13.61 4.18
CA SER A 76 -1.51 -12.48 4.41
C SER A 76 -2.17 -11.13 4.12
N ARG A 77 -3.04 -11.06 3.11
CA ARG A 77 -3.75 -9.83 2.74
C ARG A 77 -4.96 -9.55 3.61
N LEU A 78 -5.64 -10.59 4.09
CA LEU A 78 -6.73 -10.43 5.06
C LEU A 78 -6.20 -9.78 6.35
N ILE A 79 -5.11 -10.32 6.90
CA ILE A 79 -4.46 -9.75 8.10
C ILE A 79 -4.04 -8.30 7.85
N ALA A 80 -3.43 -8.04 6.68
CA ALA A 80 -3.03 -6.70 6.28
C ALA A 80 -4.20 -5.71 6.19
N ALA A 81 -5.28 -6.12 5.52
CA ALA A 81 -6.46 -5.29 5.31
C ALA A 81 -7.19 -5.02 6.63
N LEU A 82 -7.28 -6.00 7.53
CA LEU A 82 -7.83 -5.80 8.89
C LEU A 82 -6.99 -4.82 9.70
N LEU A 83 -5.66 -4.91 9.65
CA LEU A 83 -4.79 -3.99 10.37
C LEU A 83 -4.94 -2.54 9.85
N VAL A 84 -5.00 -2.37 8.52
CA VAL A 84 -5.22 -1.04 7.93
C VAL A 84 -6.61 -0.52 8.24
N LEU A 85 -7.64 -1.38 8.30
CA LEU A 85 -8.99 -1.01 8.69
C LEU A 85 -9.02 -0.45 10.13
N VAL A 86 -8.27 -1.04 11.06
CA VAL A 86 -8.11 -0.50 12.42
C VAL A 86 -7.49 0.90 12.39
N ILE A 87 -6.51 1.15 11.54
CA ILE A 87 -5.93 2.50 11.38
C ILE A 87 -6.93 3.49 10.81
N LEU A 88 -7.68 3.10 9.78
CA LEU A 88 -8.72 3.95 9.20
C LEU A 88 -9.78 4.31 10.25
N PHE A 89 -10.17 3.34 11.08
CA PHE A 89 -11.09 3.55 12.20
C PHE A 89 -10.52 4.53 13.23
N GLU A 90 -9.24 4.41 13.60
CA GLU A 90 -8.58 5.37 14.51
C GLU A 90 -8.50 6.79 13.92
N ILE A 91 -8.21 6.91 12.61
CA ILE A 91 -8.22 8.21 11.91
C ILE A 91 -9.62 8.81 11.91
N TRP A 92 -10.65 8.02 11.63
CA TRP A 92 -12.04 8.47 11.69
C TRP A 92 -12.46 8.91 13.09
N ARG A 93 -12.09 8.14 14.11
CA ARG A 93 -12.38 8.46 15.52
C ARG A 93 -11.77 9.79 15.94
N ASP A 94 -10.56 10.09 15.46
CA ASP A 94 -9.83 11.33 15.76
C ASP A 94 -10.35 12.54 14.96
N ARG A 95 -10.60 12.38 13.65
CA ARG A 95 -10.94 13.51 12.76
C ARG A 95 -12.43 13.79 12.62
N ARG A 96 -13.28 12.76 12.74
CA ARG A 96 -14.73 12.77 12.46
C ARG A 96 -15.17 13.56 11.21
N SER A 97 -14.30 13.63 10.20
CA SER A 97 -14.58 14.38 8.98
C SER A 97 -15.42 13.56 8.00
N ARG A 98 -16.20 14.22 7.14
CA ARG A 98 -17.02 13.55 6.11
C ARG A 98 -16.20 12.56 5.25
N PRO A 99 -14.99 12.89 4.77
CA PRO A 99 -14.18 11.94 4.01
C PRO A 99 -13.73 10.72 4.83
N ALA A 100 -13.36 10.92 6.11
CA ALA A 100 -12.95 9.81 6.97
C ALA A 100 -14.11 8.86 7.27
N THR A 101 -15.31 9.39 7.49
CA THR A 101 -16.53 8.58 7.67
C THR A 101 -16.83 7.78 6.41
N ALA A 102 -16.83 8.41 5.23
CA ALA A 102 -17.09 7.72 3.98
C ALA A 102 -16.10 6.57 3.73
N VAL A 103 -14.80 6.82 3.92
CA VAL A 103 -13.76 5.80 3.76
C VAL A 103 -13.96 4.62 4.70
N VAL A 104 -14.20 4.86 5.99
CA VAL A 104 -14.37 3.77 6.97
C VAL A 104 -15.65 2.98 6.69
N THR A 105 -16.75 3.64 6.37
CA THR A 105 -18.01 2.95 6.03
C THR A 105 -17.85 2.07 4.79
N ILE A 106 -17.22 2.59 3.73
CA ILE A 106 -16.94 1.82 2.51
C ILE A 106 -16.00 0.64 2.82
N ALA A 107 -14.96 0.87 3.62
CA ALA A 107 -13.99 -0.17 3.97
C ALA A 107 -14.62 -1.28 4.82
N LEU A 108 -15.51 -0.94 5.77
CA LEU A 108 -16.27 -1.91 6.57
C LEU A 108 -17.24 -2.73 5.69
N ALA A 109 -17.99 -2.07 4.82
CA ALA A 109 -18.90 -2.74 3.89
C ALA A 109 -18.15 -3.68 2.94
N ALA A 110 -17.02 -3.23 2.38
CA ALA A 110 -16.15 -4.04 1.54
C ALA A 110 -15.58 -5.23 2.31
N MET A 111 -15.10 -5.03 3.54
CA MET A 111 -14.57 -6.13 4.37
C MET A 111 -15.63 -7.19 4.66
N ALA A 112 -16.85 -6.76 5.03
CA ALA A 112 -17.97 -7.68 5.25
C ALA A 112 -18.31 -8.48 3.99
N ALA A 113 -18.40 -7.80 2.83
CA ALA A 113 -18.64 -8.45 1.53
C ALA A 113 -17.51 -9.42 1.16
N GLY A 114 -16.26 -9.07 1.44
CA GLY A 114 -15.09 -9.92 1.17
C GLY A 114 -15.05 -11.18 2.03
N LEU A 115 -15.41 -11.07 3.32
CA LEU A 115 -15.51 -12.21 4.25
C LEU A 115 -16.69 -13.12 3.89
N ALA A 116 -17.83 -12.55 3.52
CA ALA A 116 -18.95 -13.31 2.95
C ALA A 116 -18.50 -14.07 1.69
N GLY A 117 -17.88 -13.38 0.73
CA GLY A 117 -17.37 -13.99 -0.49
C GLY A 117 -16.39 -15.15 -0.22
N LEU A 118 -15.55 -15.03 0.80
CA LEU A 118 -14.66 -16.13 1.23
C LEU A 118 -15.44 -17.34 1.75
N ALA A 119 -16.51 -17.13 2.54
CA ALA A 119 -17.34 -18.20 3.08
C ALA A 119 -18.18 -18.92 2.01
N TRP A 120 -18.58 -18.21 0.94
CA TRP A 120 -19.38 -18.73 -0.18
C TRP A 120 -18.57 -19.09 -1.45
N GLY A 121 -17.25 -18.98 -1.40
CA GLY A 121 -16.35 -18.95 -2.58
C GLY A 121 -16.38 -20.15 -3.52
N GLY A 122 -17.00 -21.27 -3.12
CA GLY A 122 -17.17 -22.45 -3.97
C GLY A 122 -18.14 -22.27 -5.15
N HIS A 123 -19.06 -21.30 -5.10
CA HIS A 123 -20.13 -21.13 -6.11
C HIS A 123 -19.98 -19.90 -7.02
N LEU A 124 -19.01 -19.02 -6.73
CA LEU A 124 -18.91 -17.67 -7.33
C LEU A 124 -17.62 -17.47 -8.17
N SER A 125 -16.88 -18.55 -8.48
CA SER A 125 -15.49 -18.47 -8.95
C SER A 125 -15.29 -17.59 -10.19
N ASP A 126 -16.16 -17.70 -11.19
CA ASP A 126 -15.91 -17.05 -12.47
C ASP A 126 -16.21 -15.56 -12.43
N GLN A 127 -17.37 -15.17 -11.87
CA GLN A 127 -17.74 -13.76 -11.71
C GLN A 127 -16.84 -13.05 -10.68
N GLY A 128 -16.49 -13.74 -9.59
CA GLY A 128 -15.56 -13.25 -8.57
C GLY A 128 -14.17 -12.94 -9.15
N ARG A 129 -13.68 -13.77 -10.08
CA ARG A 129 -12.39 -13.54 -10.75
C ARG A 129 -12.38 -12.26 -11.57
N HIS A 130 -13.44 -11.98 -12.34
CA HIS A 130 -13.51 -10.76 -13.16
C HIS A 130 -13.59 -9.50 -12.29
N LEU A 131 -14.43 -9.51 -11.27
CA LEU A 131 -14.57 -8.38 -10.34
C LEU A 131 -13.25 -8.09 -9.60
N SER A 132 -12.61 -9.13 -9.07
CA SER A 132 -11.34 -8.98 -8.35
C SER A 132 -10.18 -8.55 -9.26
N THR A 133 -10.17 -9.02 -10.51
CA THR A 133 -9.21 -8.54 -11.53
C THR A 133 -9.41 -7.05 -11.78
N ALA A 134 -10.65 -6.58 -11.97
CA ALA A 134 -10.94 -5.16 -12.17
C ALA A 134 -10.49 -4.32 -10.95
N LEU A 135 -10.72 -4.81 -9.73
CA LEU A 135 -10.24 -4.16 -8.50
C LEU A 135 -8.71 -4.06 -8.46
N ILE A 136 -7.99 -5.12 -8.84
CA ILE A 136 -6.52 -5.09 -8.90
C ILE A 136 -6.03 -4.05 -9.91
N LEU A 137 -6.63 -3.99 -11.09
CA LEU A 137 -6.24 -3.04 -12.13
C LEU A 137 -6.53 -1.59 -11.72
N ALA A 138 -7.70 -1.32 -11.15
CA ALA A 138 -8.03 -0.02 -10.59
C ALA A 138 -7.02 0.39 -9.50
N ASN A 139 -6.65 -0.54 -8.63
CA ASN A 139 -5.66 -0.30 -7.60
C ASN A 139 -4.25 -0.06 -8.17
N ALA A 140 -3.86 -0.74 -9.26
CA ALA A 140 -2.61 -0.48 -9.96
C ALA A 140 -2.53 0.96 -10.49
N VAL A 141 -3.63 1.48 -11.05
CA VAL A 141 -3.74 2.88 -11.49
C VAL A 141 -3.59 3.84 -10.31
N ILE A 142 -4.27 3.59 -9.20
CA ILE A 142 -4.18 4.42 -7.99
C ILE A 142 -2.74 4.45 -7.46
N LEU A 143 -2.06 3.30 -7.40
CA LEU A 143 -0.67 3.22 -6.96
C LEU A 143 0.28 3.96 -7.92
N ALA A 144 0.08 3.82 -9.23
CA ALA A 144 0.85 4.55 -10.22
C ALA A 144 0.66 6.06 -10.08
N GLN A 145 -0.58 6.53 -9.92
CA GLN A 145 -0.91 7.93 -9.71
C GLN A 145 -0.28 8.49 -8.43
N GLY A 146 -0.35 7.76 -7.31
CA GLY A 146 0.28 8.14 -6.05
C GLY A 146 1.81 8.18 -6.15
N GLY A 147 2.41 7.21 -6.84
CA GLY A 147 3.85 7.16 -7.11
C GLY A 147 4.34 8.32 -7.97
N LEU A 148 3.64 8.62 -9.07
CA LEU A 148 3.94 9.75 -9.95
C LEU A 148 3.82 11.08 -9.21
N HIS A 149 2.81 11.24 -8.36
CA HIS A 149 2.68 12.43 -7.52
C HIS A 149 3.88 12.58 -6.57
N GLN A 150 4.26 11.49 -5.88
CA GLN A 150 5.43 11.48 -4.99
C GLN A 150 6.73 11.87 -5.72
N ILE A 151 6.94 11.30 -6.91
CA ILE A 151 8.10 11.62 -7.77
C ILE A 151 8.12 13.10 -8.14
N ARG A 152 6.99 13.67 -8.56
CA ARG A 152 6.88 15.10 -8.93
C ARG A 152 7.20 16.01 -7.75
N VAL A 153 6.69 15.69 -6.56
CA VAL A 153 6.96 16.47 -5.34
C VAL A 153 8.46 16.47 -5.01
N ILE A 154 9.10 15.30 -5.03
CA ILE A 154 10.54 15.17 -4.77
C ILE A 154 11.38 15.97 -5.78
N LEU A 155 11.05 15.86 -7.07
CA LEU A 155 11.76 16.56 -8.15
C LEU A 155 11.63 18.08 -8.04
N ARG A 156 10.45 18.59 -7.68
CA ARG A 156 10.20 20.03 -7.49
C ARG A 156 10.89 20.56 -6.23
N ALA A 157 10.84 19.81 -5.13
CA ALA A 157 11.46 20.22 -3.87
C ALA A 157 13.00 20.16 -3.92
N GLY A 158 13.59 19.27 -4.74
CA GLY A 158 15.03 18.98 -4.67
C GLY A 158 15.43 18.30 -3.36
N ASP A 159 14.44 17.75 -2.64
CA ASP A 159 14.60 17.07 -1.37
C ASP A 159 13.58 15.94 -1.25
N THR A 160 13.96 14.90 -0.51
CA THR A 160 13.09 13.77 -0.21
C THR A 160 12.17 14.04 0.97
N GLY A 161 12.42 15.10 1.75
CA GLY A 161 11.60 15.47 2.90
C GLY A 161 11.43 14.31 3.89
N ALA A 162 10.18 14.09 4.32
CA ALA A 162 9.81 13.01 5.26
C ALA A 162 9.74 11.60 4.62
N VAL A 163 10.12 11.43 3.35
CA VAL A 163 10.09 10.10 2.70
C VAL A 163 11.18 9.21 3.30
N ASN A 164 10.78 8.04 3.81
CA ASN A 164 11.70 7.09 4.42
C ASN A 164 12.31 6.13 3.37
N LEU A 165 13.64 6.11 3.26
CA LEU A 165 14.37 5.23 2.33
C LEU A 165 14.12 3.74 2.60
N ARG A 166 14.25 3.30 3.85
CA ARG A 166 14.08 1.88 4.25
C ARG A 166 12.66 1.38 3.95
N MET A 167 11.65 2.23 4.18
CA MET A 167 10.27 1.89 3.84
C MET A 167 10.09 1.68 2.33
N ASN A 168 10.66 2.55 1.50
CA ASN A 168 10.55 2.38 0.03
C ASN A 168 11.34 1.16 -0.47
N GLN A 169 12.46 0.81 0.16
CA GLN A 169 13.20 -0.43 -0.13
C GLN A 169 12.38 -1.68 0.21
N LEU A 170 11.71 -1.70 1.36
CA LEU A 170 10.84 -2.81 1.77
C LEU A 170 9.64 -2.96 0.85
N VAL A 171 9.00 -1.85 0.44
CA VAL A 171 7.90 -1.89 -0.52
C VAL A 171 8.38 -2.37 -1.90
N LEU A 172 9.56 -1.96 -2.36
CA LEU A 172 10.13 -2.50 -3.59
C LEU A 172 10.41 -4.00 -3.47
N ALA A 173 11.00 -4.47 -2.36
CA ALA A 173 11.23 -5.88 -2.11
C ALA A 173 9.92 -6.69 -2.12
N MET A 174 8.86 -6.15 -1.52
CA MET A 174 7.52 -6.75 -1.60
C MET A 174 7.01 -6.86 -3.04
N HIS A 175 7.18 -5.83 -3.87
CA HIS A 175 6.80 -5.90 -5.29
C HIS A 175 7.63 -6.93 -6.07
N LEU A 176 8.95 -6.98 -5.85
CA LEU A 176 9.82 -7.98 -6.47
C LEU A 176 9.43 -9.41 -6.05
N SER A 177 9.08 -9.63 -4.78
CA SER A 177 8.57 -10.92 -4.33
C SER A 177 7.23 -11.28 -4.96
N THR A 178 6.38 -10.29 -5.28
CA THR A 178 5.14 -10.51 -6.01
C THR A 178 5.41 -10.93 -7.45
N LEU A 179 6.40 -10.33 -8.11
CA LEU A 179 6.83 -10.75 -9.46
C LEU A 179 7.34 -12.20 -9.46
N LEU A 180 8.16 -12.57 -8.47
CA LEU A 180 8.62 -13.94 -8.27
C LEU A 180 7.47 -14.90 -8.01
N PHE A 181 6.47 -14.48 -7.23
CA PHE A 181 5.31 -15.33 -6.96
C PHE A 181 4.42 -15.51 -8.19
N VAL A 182 4.27 -14.47 -9.01
CA VAL A 182 3.54 -14.55 -10.29
C VAL A 182 4.23 -15.51 -11.25
N SER A 183 5.56 -15.48 -11.35
CA SER A 183 6.27 -16.45 -12.19
C SER A 183 6.10 -17.88 -11.71
N ALA A 184 5.95 -18.09 -10.40
CA ALA A 184 5.66 -19.40 -9.82
C ALA A 184 4.20 -19.86 -9.99
N MET A 185 3.24 -18.93 -10.00
CA MET A 185 1.80 -19.22 -10.16
C MET A 185 1.39 -19.39 -11.63
N GLY A 186 2.17 -18.87 -12.56
CA GLY A 186 1.87 -18.87 -13.99
C GLY A 186 1.10 -17.63 -14.44
N LEU A 187 1.34 -17.20 -15.68
CA LEU A 187 0.82 -15.95 -16.23
C LEU A 187 -0.71 -15.95 -16.40
N ALA A 188 -1.32 -17.09 -16.71
CA ALA A 188 -2.77 -17.20 -16.91
C ALA A 188 -3.58 -16.68 -15.70
N SER A 189 -3.12 -17.00 -14.49
CA SER A 189 -3.72 -16.51 -13.23
C SER A 189 -2.92 -15.38 -12.59
N GLY A 190 -1.72 -15.08 -13.04
CA GLY A 190 -0.82 -14.14 -12.38
C GLY A 190 -0.73 -12.76 -13.00
N TRP A 191 -1.22 -12.57 -14.23
CA TRP A 191 -1.07 -11.32 -14.96
C TRP A 191 -1.67 -10.08 -14.26
N PRO A 192 -2.79 -10.12 -13.49
CA PRO A 192 -3.27 -8.91 -12.82
C PRO A 192 -2.31 -8.46 -11.72
N LEU A 193 -1.73 -9.42 -10.99
CA LEU A 193 -0.72 -9.17 -9.97
C LEU A 193 0.60 -8.71 -10.59
N LEU A 194 0.93 -9.16 -11.81
CA LEU A 194 2.06 -8.67 -12.59
C LEU A 194 1.93 -7.17 -12.84
N VAL A 195 0.78 -6.74 -13.38
CA VAL A 195 0.49 -5.32 -13.65
C VAL A 195 0.61 -4.51 -12.35
N LEU A 196 -0.03 -4.97 -11.28
CA LEU A 196 0.04 -4.33 -9.96
C LEU A 196 1.48 -4.18 -9.46
N ALA A 197 2.27 -5.25 -9.54
CA ALA A 197 3.64 -5.28 -9.06
C ALA A 197 4.58 -4.41 -9.90
N LEU A 198 4.40 -4.39 -11.23
CA LEU A 198 5.16 -3.52 -12.12
C LEU A 198 4.81 -2.05 -11.92
N SER A 199 3.54 -1.69 -11.80
CA SER A 199 3.10 -0.31 -11.54
C SER A 199 3.68 0.23 -10.22
N GLY A 200 3.50 -0.51 -9.13
CA GLY A 200 4.02 -0.10 -7.82
C GLY A 200 5.55 -0.18 -7.73
N GLY A 201 6.14 -1.27 -8.22
CA GLY A 201 7.58 -1.51 -8.20
C GLY A 201 8.36 -0.48 -8.99
N THR A 202 7.90 -0.10 -10.19
CA THR A 202 8.56 0.91 -11.02
C THR A 202 8.56 2.27 -10.33
N ALA A 203 7.42 2.70 -9.79
CA ALA A 203 7.35 3.96 -9.04
C ALA A 203 8.34 3.98 -7.86
N LYS A 204 8.47 2.86 -7.13
CA LYS A 204 9.40 2.75 -6.00
C LYS A 204 10.86 2.70 -6.44
N ALA A 205 11.18 2.03 -7.54
CA ALA A 205 12.52 2.04 -8.11
C ALA A 205 12.95 3.47 -8.50
N VAL A 206 12.06 4.24 -9.15
CA VAL A 206 12.34 5.65 -9.48
C VAL A 206 12.54 6.48 -8.22
N VAL A 207 11.69 6.34 -7.19
CA VAL A 207 11.88 7.06 -5.92
C VAL A 207 13.23 6.72 -5.28
N LEU A 208 13.65 5.45 -5.25
CA LEU A 208 14.95 5.04 -4.72
C LEU A 208 16.12 5.60 -5.53
N TYR A 209 15.98 5.69 -6.85
CA TYR A 209 16.95 6.38 -7.69
C TYR A 209 17.03 7.87 -7.35
N LEU A 210 15.89 8.54 -7.11
CA LEU A 210 15.87 9.94 -6.72
C LEU A 210 16.57 10.21 -5.38
N PHE A 211 16.52 9.28 -4.43
CA PHE A 211 17.33 9.37 -3.20
C PHE A 211 18.83 9.45 -3.50
N ARG A 212 19.31 8.70 -4.49
CA ARG A 212 20.71 8.78 -4.94
C ARG A 212 20.96 10.09 -5.68
N TRP A 213 20.09 10.44 -6.64
CA TRP A 213 20.23 11.64 -7.46
C TRP A 213 20.29 12.93 -6.61
N ILE A 214 19.45 13.05 -5.59
CA ILE A 214 19.42 14.23 -4.70
C ILE A 214 20.72 14.42 -3.93
N ARG A 215 21.42 13.33 -3.59
CA ARG A 215 22.70 13.40 -2.87
C ARG A 215 23.86 13.86 -3.76
N THR A 216 23.79 13.59 -5.06
CA THR A 216 24.92 13.84 -5.98
C THR A 216 24.70 15.06 -6.86
N SER A 217 23.46 15.35 -7.27
CA SER A 217 23.14 16.37 -8.26
C SER A 217 23.31 17.80 -7.74
N GLU A 218 23.96 18.65 -8.54
CA GLU A 218 24.03 20.10 -8.32
C GLU A 218 22.69 20.79 -8.59
N THR A 219 21.91 20.27 -9.53
CA THR A 219 20.57 20.77 -9.86
C THR A 219 19.60 20.62 -8.70
N ALA A 220 19.67 19.50 -7.97
CA ALA A 220 18.90 19.27 -6.75
C ALA A 220 19.32 20.25 -5.63
N ARG A 221 20.63 20.51 -5.49
CA ARG A 221 21.16 21.51 -4.55
C ARG A 221 20.69 22.93 -4.88
N ALA A 222 20.68 23.31 -6.16
CA ALA A 222 20.20 24.62 -6.60
C ALA A 222 18.70 24.82 -6.30
N ARG A 223 17.85 23.82 -6.57
CA ARG A 223 16.41 23.87 -6.26
C ARG A 223 16.12 23.98 -4.77
N ARG A 224 16.88 23.26 -3.94
CA ARG A 224 16.76 23.35 -2.48
C ARG A 224 17.12 24.74 -1.95
N ARG A 225 18.14 25.37 -2.52
CA ARG A 225 18.54 26.75 -2.17
C ARG A 225 17.50 27.77 -2.62
N GLY A 226 16.98 27.65 -3.85
CA GLY A 226 15.95 28.53 -4.38
C GLY A 226 14.67 28.54 -3.55
N ASN A 227 14.17 27.38 -3.13
CA ASN A 227 13.00 27.26 -2.25
C ASN A 227 13.28 27.73 -0.80
N GLY A 228 14.54 27.74 -0.35
CA GLY A 228 14.93 28.24 0.97
C GLY A 228 14.92 29.76 1.06
N THR A 229 15.17 30.46 -0.05
CA THR A 229 15.14 31.93 -0.14
C THR A 229 13.72 32.52 -0.13
N GLU A 230 12.70 31.79 -0.60
CA GLU A 230 11.29 32.23 -0.53
C GLU A 230 10.69 32.16 0.88
N LEU A 231 11.29 31.42 1.82
CA LEU A 231 10.84 31.32 3.21
C LEU A 231 11.46 32.39 4.14
N LEU A 232 12.37 33.21 3.62
CA LEU A 232 13.06 34.29 4.34
C LEU A 232 12.61 35.70 3.88
N GLN A 233 11.56 35.78 3.06
CA GLN A 233 10.84 37.01 2.69
C GLN A 233 9.41 36.95 3.23
#